data_AF-A0A6L3Y1C8-F1
#
_entry.id   AF-A0A6L3Y1C8-F1
#
_cell.length_a   1.000
_cell.length_b   1.000
_cell.length_c   1.000
_cell.angle_alpha   90.00
_cell.angle_beta   90.00
_cell.angle_gamma   90.00
#
_symmetry.space_group_name_H-M   'P 1'
#
loop_
_entity.id
_entity.type
_entity.pdbx_description
1 polymer ?
#
loop_
_entity_poly.entity_id
_entity_poly.type
_entity_poly.pdbx_seq_one_letter_code
_entity_poly.pdbx_strand_id
1 'polypeptide(L)' 'MSGSNSAISRRRLLKGAGAMWLLSVSQVGLAATSQVVAVRVWPSSTYTRVASESDRVVTYKRF' A
#
# COMPACT_ATOMS: atom_id res chain seq x y z
N MET A 1 18.14 41.74 -27.14
CA MET A 1 17.98 40.56 -28.01
C MET A 1 19.00 39.54 -27.52
N SER A 2 18.75 38.32 -27.05
CA SER A 2 17.61 37.40 -27.04
C SER A 2 17.84 36.48 -25.82
N GLY A 3 16.86 36.28 -24.94
CA GLY A 3 16.25 34.95 -24.85
C GLY A 3 16.62 34.23 -23.55
N SER A 4 15.85 34.53 -22.50
CA SER A 4 15.67 33.69 -21.31
C SER A 4 15.48 32.21 -21.66
N ASN A 5 15.78 31.34 -20.68
CA ASN A 5 15.16 30.01 -20.48
C ASN A 5 15.95 28.80 -20.99
N SER A 6 17.06 28.43 -20.34
CA SER A 6 17.47 27.01 -20.30
C SER A 6 16.63 26.28 -19.25
N ALA A 7 15.34 26.21 -19.57
CA ALA A 7 14.30 25.32 -19.09
C ALA A 7 14.85 24.05 -18.44
N ILE A 8 14.52 23.85 -17.16
CA ILE A 8 14.67 22.61 -16.39
C ILE A 8 16.07 21.96 -16.53
N SER A 9 16.94 22.21 -15.54
CA SER A 9 18.22 21.52 -15.37
C SER A 9 18.09 20.03 -15.74
N ARG A 10 18.85 19.57 -16.75
CA ARG A 10 18.86 18.18 -17.25
C ARG A 10 18.88 17.13 -16.13
N ARG A 11 19.54 17.46 -15.01
CA ARG A 11 19.59 16.64 -13.79
C ARG A 11 18.19 16.38 -13.20
N ARG A 12 17.28 17.34 -13.26
CA ARG A 12 15.90 17.22 -12.76
C ARG A 12 15.05 16.34 -13.68
N LEU A 13 15.27 16.40 -15.00
CA LEU A 13 14.63 15.49 -15.96
C LEU A 13 15.11 14.05 -15.77
N LEU A 14 16.42 13.83 -15.62
CA LEU A 14 16.96 12.50 -15.36
C LEU A 14 16.48 11.93 -14.02
N LYS A 15 16.41 12.76 -12.97
CA LYS A 15 15.83 12.37 -11.68
C LYS A 15 14.34 12.06 -11.79
N GLY A 16 13.58 12.87 -12.54
CA GLY A 16 12.16 12.65 -12.77
C GLY A 16 11.89 11.38 -13.56
N ALA A 17 12.64 11.16 -14.65
CA ALA A 17 12.56 9.95 -15.46
C ALA A 17 12.89 8.70 -14.62
N GLY A 18 13.95 8.75 -13.80
CA GLY A 18 14.28 7.66 -12.88
C GLY A 18 13.19 7.40 -11.84
N ALA A 19 12.60 8.45 -11.27
CA ALA A 19 11.46 8.31 -10.35
C ALA A 19 10.22 7.71 -11.04
N MET A 20 9.92 8.13 -12.28
CA MET A 20 8.82 7.57 -13.08
C MET A 20 9.08 6.09 -13.42
N TRP A 21 10.32 5.72 -13.73
CA TRP A 21 10.70 4.33 -14.00
C TRP A 21 10.56 3.47 -12.75
N LEU A 22 11.02 3.96 -11.60
CA LEU A 22 10.84 3.29 -10.32
C LEU A 22 9.35 3.13 -9.97
N LEU A 23 8.51 4.14 -10.22
CA LEU A 23 7.06 4.04 -10.02
C LEU A 23 6.37 3.09 -11.01
N SER A 24 6.93 2.90 -12.21
CA SER A 24 6.40 1.98 -13.21
C SER A 24 6.76 0.52 -12.89
N VAL A 25 7.95 0.28 -12.31
CA VAL A 25 8.40 -1.07 -11.91
C VAL A 25 7.98 -1.39 -10.47
N SER A 26 7.74 -0.38 -9.63
CA SER A 26 7.19 -0.56 -8.29
C SER A 26 5.78 -1.12 -8.42
N GLN A 27 5.57 -2.33 -7.93
CA GLN A 27 4.23 -2.93 -7.91
C GLN A 27 3.31 -2.02 -7.10
N VAL A 28 2.32 -1.44 -7.77
CA VAL A 28 1.19 -0.75 -7.13
C VAL A 28 0.53 -1.78 -6.21
N GLY A 29 0.75 -1.66 -4.90
CA GLY A 29 0.17 -2.60 -3.93
C GLY A 29 1.12 -3.60 -3.27
N LEU A 30 2.44 -3.35 -3.19
CA LEU A 30 3.31 -4.05 -2.22
C LEU A 30 2.82 -3.95 -0.75
N ALA A 31 1.78 -3.17 -0.48
CA ALA A 31 1.14 -3.05 0.82
C ALA A 31 -0.20 -3.83 0.96
N ALA A 32 -0.65 -4.60 -0.03
CA ALA A 32 -1.93 -5.32 0.09
C ALA A 32 -1.74 -6.83 0.28
N THR A 33 -0.87 -7.24 1.22
CA THR A 33 -0.99 -8.56 1.84
C THR A 33 -2.05 -8.48 2.93
N SER A 34 -3.30 -8.13 2.60
CA SER A 34 -4.36 -8.03 3.61
C SER A 34 -4.82 -9.43 4.01
N GLN A 35 -4.04 -10.08 4.88
CA GLN A 35 -4.39 -11.39 5.43
C GLN A 35 -5.49 -11.25 6.50
N VAL A 36 -5.58 -10.10 7.18
CA VAL A 36 -6.65 -9.74 8.13
C VAL A 36 -6.84 -8.21 8.06
N VAL A 37 -8.05 -7.78 7.73
CA VAL A 37 -8.44 -6.36 7.57
C VAL A 37 -8.77 -5.74 8.93
N ALA A 38 -9.50 -6.45 9.79
CA ALA A 38 -9.91 -5.96 11.09
C ALA A 38 -10.24 -7.10 12.06
N VAL A 39 -10.02 -6.87 13.35
CA VAL A 39 -10.47 -7.77 14.43
C VAL A 39 -11.34 -6.98 15.40
N ARG A 40 -12.54 -7.48 15.67
CA ARG A 40 -13.49 -6.89 16.62
C ARG A 40 -13.77 -7.88 17.74
N VAL A 41 -13.78 -7.40 18.97
CA VAL A 41 -14.06 -8.21 20.17
C VAL A 41 -15.26 -7.62 20.89
N TRP A 42 -16.24 -8.47 21.18
CA TRP A 42 -17.45 -8.12 21.91
C TRP A 42 -17.47 -8.93 23.21
N PRO A 43 -16.99 -8.35 24.33
CA PRO A 43 -16.98 -9.02 25.61
C PRO A 43 -18.39 -9.06 26.21
N SER A 44 -18.78 -10.23 26.72
CA SER A 44 -19.99 -10.43 27.52
C SER A 44 -19.71 -11.51 28.57
N SER A 45 -20.41 -11.45 29.71
CA SER A 45 -20.23 -12.38 30.84
C SER A 45 -20.49 -13.84 30.47
N THR A 46 -21.28 -14.09 29.43
CA THR A 46 -21.66 -15.44 29.00
C THR A 46 -20.82 -15.95 27.83
N TYR A 47 -20.35 -15.05 26.95
CA TYR A 47 -19.45 -15.40 25.86
C TYR A 47 -18.76 -14.15 25.32
N THR A 48 -17.50 -14.29 24.90
CA THR A 48 -16.80 -13.23 24.17
C THR A 48 -16.77 -13.58 22.69
N ARG A 49 -17.36 -12.74 21.84
CA ARG A 49 -17.34 -12.94 20.39
C ARG A 49 -16.12 -12.24 19.80
N VAL A 50 -15.36 -12.96 18.99
CA VAL A 50 -14.26 -12.41 18.20
C VAL A 50 -14.62 -12.55 16.72
N ALA A 51 -14.63 -11.44 15.99
CA ALA A 51 -14.84 -11.42 14.54
C ALA A 51 -13.54 -10.96 13.87
N SER A 52 -13.06 -11.75 12.92
CA SER A 52 -11.92 -11.43 12.07
C SER A 52 -12.44 -11.22 10.64
N GLU A 53 -12.21 -10.04 10.10
CA GLU A 53 -12.50 -9.71 8.71
C GLU A 53 -11.22 -9.88 7.90
N SER A 54 -11.26 -10.66 6.83
CA SER A 54 -10.12 -10.94 5.96
C SER A 54 -10.50 -10.76 4.51
N ASP A 55 -9.56 -10.25 3.72
CA ASP A 55 -9.72 -10.03 2.27
C ASP A 55 -9.62 -11.35 1.47
N ARG A 56 -9.27 -12.47 2.14
CA ARG A 56 -9.17 -13.81 1.54
C ARG A 56 -9.87 -14.86 2.41
N VAL A 57 -10.26 -15.97 1.78
CA VAL A 57 -10.85 -17.12 2.49
C VAL A 57 -9.84 -17.67 3.50
N VAL A 58 -10.21 -17.67 4.78
CA VAL A 58 -9.35 -18.11 5.89
C VAL A 58 -9.69 -19.55 6.27
N THR A 59 -8.75 -20.47 6.02
CA THR A 59 -8.79 -21.82 6.60
C THR A 59 -8.25 -21.75 8.02
N TYR A 60 -9.04 -22.14 9.03
CA TYR A 60 -8.63 -22.09 10.44
C TYR A 60 -8.82 -23.44 11.15
N LYS A 61 -7.98 -23.71 12.15
CA LYS A 61 -8.08 -24.86 13.06
C LYS A 61 -8.02 -24.36 14.50
N ARG A 62 -8.92 -24.86 15.36
CA ARG A 62 -8.92 -24.55 16.79
C ARG A 62 -8.58 -25.83 17.56
N PHE A 63 -7.71 -25.69 18.56
CA PHE A 63 -7.28 -26.75 19.47
C PHE A 63 -7.88 -26.50 20.85
#